data_AF-A0A7J7ZYD2-F1
#
_entry.id   AF-A0A7J7ZYD2-F1
#
_cell.length_a   1.000
_cell.length_b   1.000
_cell.length_c   1.000
_cell.angle_alpha   90.00
_cell.angle_beta   90.00
_cell.angle_gamma   90.00
#
_symmetry.space_group_name_H-M   'P 1'
#
loop_
_entity.id
_entity.type
_entity.pdbx_description
1 polymer ?
#
loop_
_entity_poly.entity_id
_entity_poly.type
_entity_poly.pdbx_seq_one_letter_code
_entity_poly.pdbx_strand_id
1 'polypeptide(L)'
;MDAYEVVEGSNDEVDKLLKEFLHLDLTVPIPGASPEETRQLMLEGSLRMKEGKDSKMDVYCFLFTDLLLVTKAVKKAEGTRVIRPPLLVDKIVCRELRDPGSFLLIYLNKFHSAVGAYTFQASGQALCRGWGGSIYNAQNQLQQLHV
;
A
#
# COMPACT_ATOMS: atom_id res chain seq x y z
N MET A 1 -5.99 3.70 12.63
CA MET A 1 -5.60 2.53 11.81
C MET A 1 -5.20 1.49 12.82
N ASP A 2 -6.04 0.47 12.98
CA ASP A 2 -6.20 -0.12 14.31
C ASP A 2 -5.56 -1.50 14.43
N ALA A 3 -5.03 -2.06 13.33
CA ALA A 3 -4.27 -3.30 13.34
C ALA A 3 -3.32 -3.43 12.12
N TYR A 4 -2.06 -3.80 12.38
CA TYR A 4 -1.08 -4.22 11.37
C TYR A 4 -0.83 -5.72 11.51
N GLU A 5 -1.60 -6.53 10.78
CA GLU A 5 -1.60 -8.00 10.86
C GLU A 5 -1.17 -8.60 9.53
N VAL A 6 0.08 -8.32 9.14
CA VAL A 6 0.63 -8.77 7.86
C VAL A 6 1.36 -10.11 7.98
N VAL A 7 1.82 -10.44 9.18
CA VAL A 7 2.61 -11.65 9.48
C VAL A 7 1.92 -12.41 10.60
N GLU A 8 1.69 -13.71 10.38
CA GLU A 8 1.14 -14.64 11.37
C GLU A 8 2.29 -15.46 11.96
N GLY A 9 2.34 -15.61 13.29
CA GLY A 9 3.29 -16.49 13.94
C GLY A 9 2.89 -17.95 13.83
N SER A 10 3.88 -18.84 13.93
CA SER A 10 3.65 -20.29 13.89
C SER A 10 3.22 -20.89 15.24
N ASN A 11 3.44 -20.16 16.34
CA ASN A 11 3.09 -20.54 17.71
C ASN A 11 3.09 -19.32 18.64
N ASP A 12 2.64 -19.50 19.89
CA ASP A 12 2.51 -18.43 20.90
C ASP A 12 3.82 -17.70 21.22
N GLU A 13 4.95 -18.40 21.23
CA GLU A 13 6.27 -17.79 21.46
C GLU A 13 6.62 -16.83 20.33
N VAL A 14 6.44 -17.29 19.08
CA VAL A 14 6.66 -16.48 17.88
C VAL A 14 5.70 -15.30 17.83
N ASP A 15 4.41 -15.49 18.12
CA ASP A 15 3.43 -14.40 18.16
C ASP A 15 3.78 -13.34 19.20
N LYS A 16 4.26 -13.77 20.39
CA LYS A 16 4.70 -12.83 21.43
C LYS A 16 5.87 -11.98 20.96
N LEU A 17 6.84 -12.57 20.28
CA LEU A 17 8.00 -11.86 19.73
C LEU A 17 7.61 -10.96 18.55
N LEU A 18 6.71 -11.42 17.67
CA LEU A 18 6.26 -10.66 16.50
C LEU A 18 5.50 -9.39 16.87
N LYS A 19 4.74 -9.39 17.98
CA LYS A 19 3.96 -8.23 18.43
C LYS A 19 4.77 -6.93 18.53
N GLU A 20 6.05 -7.01 18.87
CA GLU A 20 6.94 -5.84 18.92
C GLU A 20 7.18 -5.17 17.56
N PHE A 21 7.04 -5.95 16.47
CA PHE A 21 7.30 -5.52 15.09
C PHE A 21 6.02 -5.35 14.26
N LEU A 22 4.86 -5.67 14.84
CA LEU A 22 3.55 -5.55 14.18
C LEU A 22 2.90 -4.18 14.44
N HIS A 23 3.68 -3.12 14.29
CA HIS A 23 3.24 -1.74 14.46
C HIS A 23 3.63 -0.89 13.25
N LEU A 24 2.70 -0.04 12.82
CA LEU A 24 2.91 0.95 11.77
C LEU A 24 2.55 2.32 12.35
N ASP A 25 3.55 3.17 12.52
CA ASP A 25 3.36 4.56 12.91
C ASP A 25 3.38 5.44 11.66
N LEU A 26 2.24 6.06 11.34
CA LEU A 26 2.13 6.99 10.20
C LEU A 26 2.54 8.43 10.57
N THR A 27 2.86 8.69 11.83
CA THR A 27 3.26 10.01 12.33
C THR A 27 4.77 10.23 12.32
N VAL A 28 5.56 9.16 12.15
CA VAL A 28 7.01 9.29 11.96
C VAL A 28 7.34 10.01 10.65
N PRO A 29 8.43 10.81 10.62
CA PRO A 29 8.87 11.51 9.41
C PRO A 29 9.08 10.58 8.22
N ILE A 30 9.01 11.15 7.02
CA ILE A 30 9.31 10.42 5.77
C ILE A 30 10.81 10.08 5.75
N PRO A 31 11.20 8.80 5.61
CA PRO A 31 12.60 8.42 5.56
C PRO A 31 13.35 9.15 4.43
N GLY A 32 14.47 9.80 4.75
CA GLY A 32 15.28 10.54 3.78
C GLY A 32 14.79 11.96 3.47
N ALA A 33 13.66 12.40 4.03
CA ALA A 33 13.20 13.79 3.96
C ALA A 33 13.59 14.59 5.21
N SER A 34 13.39 15.91 5.17
CA SER A 34 13.49 16.78 6.36
C SER A 34 12.50 16.32 7.45
N PRO A 35 12.85 16.37 8.75
CA PRO A 35 11.91 16.08 9.83
C PRO A 35 10.68 16.98 9.88
N GLU A 36 10.73 18.15 9.23
CA GLU A 36 9.61 19.09 9.11
C GLU A 36 8.57 18.63 8.07
N GLU A 37 8.98 17.76 7.14
CA GLU A 37 8.09 17.23 6.11
C GLU A 37 7.21 16.13 6.68
N THR A 38 5.90 16.33 6.55
CA THR A 38 4.89 15.43 7.09
C THR A 38 4.23 14.64 5.98
N ARG A 39 3.97 13.36 6.25
CA ARG A 39 3.27 12.44 5.35
C ARG A 39 1.87 12.95 5.04
N GLN A 40 1.56 13.14 3.75
CA GLN A 40 0.23 13.61 3.31
C GLN A 40 -0.56 12.50 2.63
N LEU A 41 -1.86 12.42 2.87
CA LEU A 41 -2.77 11.54 2.14
C LEU A 41 -3.09 12.15 0.78
N MET A 42 -2.73 11.47 -0.29
CA MET A 42 -2.89 11.94 -1.67
C MET A 42 -4.13 11.38 -2.36
N LEU A 43 -4.49 10.14 -2.07
CA LEU A 43 -5.67 9.48 -2.61
C LEU A 43 -6.10 8.34 -1.69
N GLU A 44 -7.40 8.11 -1.58
CA GLU A 44 -7.94 6.93 -0.93
C GLU A 44 -9.17 6.40 -1.68
N GLY A 45 -9.47 5.11 -1.50
CA GLY A 45 -10.70 4.56 -2.05
C GLY A 45 -10.76 3.04 -2.12
N SER A 46 -11.98 2.55 -2.37
CA SER A 46 -12.29 1.13 -2.53
C SER A 46 -11.78 0.60 -3.87
N LEU A 47 -11.10 -0.54 -3.83
CA LEU A 47 -10.61 -1.28 -4.99
C LEU A 47 -10.89 -2.77 -4.83
N ARG A 48 -10.92 -3.51 -5.94
CA ARG A 48 -10.78 -4.97 -5.92
C ARG A 48 -9.35 -5.35 -6.23
N MET A 49 -8.72 -6.07 -5.33
CA MET A 49 -7.34 -6.54 -5.47
C MET A 49 -7.31 -8.04 -5.78
N LYS A 50 -6.34 -8.46 -6.60
CA LYS A 50 -5.95 -9.86 -6.80
C LYS A 50 -4.44 -9.98 -6.71
N GLU A 51 -3.97 -11.03 -6.03
CA GLU A 51 -2.55 -11.40 -5.94
C GLU A 51 -2.35 -12.79 -6.53
N GLY A 52 -1.41 -12.94 -7.47
CA GLY A 52 -1.14 -14.22 -8.11
C GLY A 52 -2.38 -14.91 -8.70
N LYS A 53 -2.65 -16.14 -8.25
CA LYS A 53 -3.82 -16.94 -8.68
C LYS A 53 -5.00 -16.87 -7.73
N ASP A 54 -4.91 -16.05 -6.68
CA ASP A 54 -5.93 -15.98 -5.64
C ASP A 54 -7.22 -15.36 -6.15
N SER A 55 -8.29 -15.52 -5.37
CA SER A 55 -9.55 -14.85 -5.65
C SER A 55 -9.41 -13.34 -5.47
N LYS A 56 -10.24 -12.58 -6.21
CA LYS A 56 -10.35 -11.14 -6.02
C LYS A 56 -10.91 -10.86 -4.62
N MET A 57 -10.41 -9.83 -3.95
CA MET A 57 -10.90 -9.36 -2.67
C MET A 57 -11.15 -7.86 -2.68
N ASP A 58 -12.22 -7.43 -2.01
CA ASP A 58 -12.48 -6.01 -1.79
C ASP A 58 -11.50 -5.48 -0.72
N VAL A 59 -10.84 -4.38 -1.07
CA VAL A 59 -9.86 -3.67 -0.23
C VAL A 59 -10.15 -2.18 -0.25
N TYR A 60 -9.60 -1.47 0.73
CA TYR A 60 -9.58 -0.03 0.74
C TYR A 60 -8.12 0.43 0.80
N CYS A 61 -7.72 1.29 -0.12
CA CYS A 61 -6.33 1.72 -0.26
C CYS A 61 -6.16 3.17 0.21
N PHE A 62 -5.03 3.45 0.84
CA PHE A 62 -4.59 4.80 1.20
C PHE A 62 -3.23 5.05 0.55
N LEU A 63 -3.16 5.99 -0.38
CA LEU A 63 -1.93 6.46 -0.98
C LEU A 63 -1.50 7.73 -0.25
N PHE A 64 -0.39 7.63 0.45
CA PHE A 64 0.34 8.75 1.00
C PHE A 64 1.48 9.17 0.05
N THR A 65 2.17 10.25 0.41
CA THR A 65 3.34 10.76 -0.33
C THR A 65 4.46 9.72 -0.51
N ASP A 66 4.67 8.84 0.46
CA ASP A 66 5.76 7.86 0.49
C ASP A 66 5.31 6.40 0.62
N LEU A 67 4.02 6.16 0.91
CA LEU A 67 3.47 4.83 1.19
C LEU A 67 2.15 4.59 0.48
N LEU A 68 1.95 3.37 -0.01
CA LEU A 68 0.63 2.83 -0.33
C LEU A 68 0.26 1.74 0.67
N LEU A 69 -0.86 1.93 1.37
CA LEU A 69 -1.42 0.96 2.30
C LEU A 69 -2.61 0.24 1.67
N VAL A 70 -2.62 -1.09 1.78
CA VAL A 70 -3.76 -1.92 1.39
C VAL A 70 -4.43 -2.45 2.64
N THR A 71 -5.71 -2.12 2.80
CA THR A 71 -6.47 -2.42 4.01
C THR A 71 -7.74 -3.21 3.73
N LYS A 72 -8.30 -3.80 4.79
CA LYS A 72 -9.60 -4.44 4.78
C LYS A 72 -10.41 -3.99 5.98
N ALA A 73 -11.71 -3.85 5.81
CA ALA A 73 -12.62 -3.60 6.93
C ALA A 73 -12.59 -4.77 7.92
N VAL A 74 -12.57 -4.47 9.22
CA VAL A 74 -12.68 -5.46 10.28
C VAL A 74 -14.15 -5.56 10.68
N LYS A 75 -14.80 -6.71 10.47
CA LYS A 75 -16.27 -6.87 10.66
C LYS A 75 -16.80 -6.55 12.07
N LYS A 76 -15.94 -6.40 13.09
CA LYS A 76 -16.33 -6.25 14.52
C LYS A 76 -15.91 -4.93 15.14
N ALA A 77 -15.05 -4.15 14.49
CA ALA A 77 -14.58 -2.85 14.97
C ALA A 77 -14.70 -1.90 13.79
N GLU A 78 -15.13 -0.65 13.99
CA GLU A 78 -15.18 0.38 12.94
C GLU A 78 -13.80 0.77 12.35
N GLY A 79 -12.78 -0.07 12.55
CA GLY A 79 -11.42 0.11 12.08
C GLY A 79 -11.12 -0.67 10.79
N THR A 80 -10.10 -0.18 10.09
CA THR A 80 -9.45 -0.87 8.98
C THR A 80 -8.17 -1.52 9.45
N ARG A 81 -7.89 -2.73 8.93
CA ARG A 81 -6.62 -3.43 9.18
C ARG A 81 -5.75 -3.42 7.94
N VAL A 82 -4.44 -3.22 8.12
CA VAL A 82 -3.45 -3.40 7.04
C VAL A 82 -3.31 -4.89 6.76
N ILE A 83 -3.44 -5.28 5.49
CA ILE A 83 -3.41 -6.69 5.08
C ILE A 83 -2.22 -7.02 4.18
N ARG A 84 -1.40 -6.04 3.81
CA ARG A 84 -0.18 -6.22 3.02
C ARG A 84 0.92 -5.33 3.61
N PRO A 85 2.21 -5.71 3.47
CA PRO A 85 3.30 -4.84 3.91
C PRO A 85 3.13 -3.44 3.30
N PRO A 86 3.45 -2.34 4.03
CA PRO A 86 3.36 -0.99 3.49
C PRO A 86 4.26 -0.91 2.26
N LEU A 87 3.71 -0.49 1.13
CA LEU A 87 4.43 -0.45 -0.12
C LEU A 87 5.06 0.93 -0.27
N LEU A 88 6.38 1.01 -0.20
CA LEU A 88 7.11 2.25 -0.47
C LEU A 88 6.84 2.73 -1.90
N VAL A 89 6.43 3.99 -2.04
CA VAL A 89 5.99 4.56 -3.32
C VAL A 89 7.11 4.57 -4.35
N ASP A 90 8.36 4.82 -3.95
CA ASP A 90 9.54 4.78 -4.83
C ASP A 90 9.87 3.37 -5.37
N LYS A 91 9.31 2.32 -4.76
CA LYS A 91 9.50 0.92 -5.17
C LYS A 91 8.32 0.36 -5.98
N ILE A 92 7.32 1.19 -6.29
CA ILE A 92 6.13 0.79 -7.04
C ILE A 92 6.33 1.03 -8.53
N VAL A 93 5.98 0.05 -9.35
CA VAL A 93 5.81 0.22 -10.80
C VAL A 93 4.35 -0.07 -11.17
N CYS A 94 3.69 0.92 -11.76
CA CYS A 94 2.34 0.76 -12.30
C CYS A 94 2.34 0.51 -13.80
N ARG A 95 1.43 -0.37 -14.24
CA ARG A 95 1.17 -0.69 -15.65
C ARG A 95 -0.32 -0.79 -15.89
N GLU A 96 -0.81 -0.13 -16.94
CA GLU A 96 -2.18 -0.34 -17.41
C GLU A 96 -2.33 -1.77 -17.95
N LEU A 97 -3.48 -2.37 -17.72
CA LEU A 97 -3.82 -3.68 -18.27
C LEU A 97 -4.85 -3.53 -19.39
N ARG A 98 -4.99 -4.58 -20.20
CA ARG A 98 -5.99 -4.63 -21.29
C ARG A 98 -7.42 -4.63 -20.77
N ASP A 99 -7.64 -5.15 -19.57
CA ASP A 99 -8.96 -5.17 -18.93
C ASP A 99 -9.32 -3.75 -18.44
N PRO A 100 -10.38 -3.12 -18.97
CA PRO A 100 -10.73 -1.75 -18.64
C PRO A 100 -10.96 -1.52 -17.14
N GLY A 101 -10.42 -0.43 -16.62
CA GLY A 101 -10.56 -0.10 -15.20
C GLY A 101 -9.68 -0.94 -14.27
N SER A 102 -8.72 -1.69 -14.83
CA SER A 102 -7.71 -2.40 -14.06
C SER A 102 -6.29 -1.93 -14.34
N PHE A 103 -5.43 -2.05 -13.33
CA PHE A 103 -4.00 -1.79 -13.43
C PHE A 103 -3.22 -2.83 -12.63
N LEU A 104 -1.98 -3.06 -13.05
CA LEU A 104 -1.01 -3.87 -12.34
C LEU A 104 -0.11 -2.96 -11.51
N LEU A 105 0.08 -3.32 -10.26
CA LEU A 105 1.09 -2.79 -9.37
C LEU A 105 2.15 -3.87 -9.13
N ILE A 106 3.40 -3.56 -9.47
CA ILE A 106 4.57 -4.40 -9.19
C ILE A 106 5.35 -3.73 -8.07
N TYR A 107 5.59 -4.46 -6.98
CA TYR A 107 6.43 -3.99 -5.89
C TYR A 107 7.83 -4.56 -6.03
N LEU A 108 8.83 -3.67 -6.07
CA LEU A 108 10.22 -4.02 -6.22
C LEU A 108 10.94 -3.99 -4.86
N ASN A 109 11.90 -4.89 -4.66
CA ASN A 109 12.83 -4.76 -3.55
C ASN A 109 13.98 -3.80 -3.90
N LYS A 110 14.92 -3.60 -2.96
CA LYS A 110 16.11 -2.77 -3.17
C LYS A 110 17.04 -3.21 -4.32
N PHE A 111 16.88 -4.44 -4.81
CA PHE A 111 17.63 -4.99 -5.94
C PHE A 111 16.84 -4.86 -7.27
N HIS A 112 15.80 -4.04 -7.31
CA HIS A 112 14.92 -3.86 -8.47
C HIS A 112 14.24 -5.14 -8.95
N SER A 113 14.12 -6.15 -8.08
CA SER A 113 13.46 -7.42 -8.38
C SER A 113 12.04 -7.42 -7.83
N ALA A 114 11.10 -7.96 -8.60
CA ALA A 114 9.71 -8.06 -8.18
C ALA A 114 9.58 -9.00 -6.97
N VAL A 115 8.95 -8.50 -5.91
CA VAL A 115 8.63 -9.24 -4.68
C VAL A 115 7.13 -9.22 -4.36
N GLY A 116 6.33 -8.50 -5.15
CA GLY A 116 4.87 -8.51 -5.09
C GLY A 116 4.26 -8.06 -6.41
N ALA A 117 3.11 -8.62 -6.77
CA ALA A 117 2.37 -8.27 -7.96
C ALA A 117 0.86 -8.30 -7.68
N TYR A 118 0.22 -7.14 -7.80
CA TYR A 118 -1.18 -6.94 -7.43
C TYR A 118 -1.94 -6.35 -8.60
N THR A 119 -2.98 -7.04 -9.05
CA THR A 119 -3.94 -6.45 -9.99
C THR A 119 -5.02 -5.75 -9.18
N PHE A 120 -5.19 -4.46 -9.43
CA PHE A 120 -6.28 -3.67 -8.88
C PHE A 120 -7.32 -3.39 -9.94
N GLN A 121 -8.58 -3.38 -9.53
CA GLN A 121 -9.72 -3.01 -10.35
C GLN A 121 -10.51 -1.92 -9.62
N ALA A 122 -10.61 -0.75 -10.25
CA ALA A 122 -11.44 0.34 -9.78
C ALA A 122 -12.87 0.17 -10.30
N SER A 123 -13.83 0.87 -9.67
CA SER A 123 -15.23 0.88 -10.11
C SER A 123 -15.46 1.56 -11.47
N GLY A 124 -14.45 2.26 -12.02
CA GLY A 124 -14.50 2.88 -13.34
C GLY A 124 -13.14 3.24 -13.91
N GLN A 125 -13.08 3.44 -15.22
CA GLN A 125 -11.84 3.71 -15.95
C GLN A 125 -11.17 5.03 -15.55
N ALA A 126 -11.96 6.09 -15.30
CA ALA A 126 -11.43 7.38 -14.84
C ALA A 126 -10.72 7.25 -13.49
N LEU A 127 -11.32 6.51 -12.54
CA LEU A 127 -10.72 6.24 -11.23
C LEU A 127 -9.45 5.39 -11.36
N CYS A 128 -9.45 4.38 -12.22
CA CYS A 128 -8.27 3.57 -12.50
C CYS A 128 -7.08 4.42 -13.00
N ARG A 129 -7.33 5.35 -13.93
CA ARG A 129 -6.31 6.31 -14.39
C ARG A 129 -5.88 7.26 -13.28
N GLY A 130 -6.83 7.69 -12.45
CA GLY A 130 -6.56 8.49 -11.26
C GLY A 130 -5.54 7.83 -10.32
N TRP A 131 -5.69 6.53 -10.03
CA TRP A 131 -4.72 5.80 -9.20
C TRP A 131 -3.31 5.79 -9.80
N GLY A 132 -3.16 5.44 -11.07
CA GLY A 132 -1.85 5.44 -11.74
C GLY A 132 -1.20 6.82 -11.74
N GLY A 133 -1.98 7.87 -12.05
CA GLY A 133 -1.51 9.26 -12.03
C GLY A 133 -1.13 9.74 -10.63
N SER A 134 -1.93 9.44 -9.62
CA SER A 134 -1.63 9.83 -8.23
C SER A 134 -0.39 9.13 -7.70
N ILE A 135 -0.17 7.85 -8.02
CA ILE A 135 1.07 7.14 -7.65
C ILE A 135 2.28 7.80 -8.32
N TYR A 136 2.18 8.14 -9.61
CA TYR A 136 3.26 8.84 -10.31
C TYR A 136 3.54 10.22 -9.69
N ASN A 137 2.50 10.97 -9.32
CA ASN A 137 2.66 12.27 -8.66
C ASN A 137 3.31 12.12 -7.28
N ALA A 138 2.91 11.10 -6.51
CA ALA A 138 3.52 10.78 -5.22
C ALA A 138 5.03 10.48 -5.37
N GLN A 139 5.41 9.70 -6.39
CA GLN A 139 6.81 9.41 -6.69
C GLN A 139 7.62 10.67 -6.99
N ASN A 140 7.09 11.57 -7.82
CA ASN A 140 7.76 12.83 -8.15
C ASN A 140 7.89 13.76 -6.94
N GLN A 141 6.84 13.84 -6.11
CA GLN A 141 6.86 14.63 -4.90
C GLN A 141 7.90 14.09 -3.90
N LEU A 142 7.92 12.76 -3.67
CA LEU A 142 8.89 12.12 -2.78
C LEU A 142 10.34 12.39 -3.23
N GLN A 143 10.61 12.35 -4.54
CA GLN A 143 11.94 12.69 -5.07
C GLN A 143 12.37 14.13 -4.76
N GLN A 144 11.43 15.07 -4.68
CA GLN A 144 11.72 16.48 -4.34
C GLN A 144 11.93 16.69 -2.84
N LEU A 145 11.38 15.81 -1.99
CA LEU A 145 11.51 15.88 -0.54
C LEU A 145 12.82 15.28 -0.01
N HIS A 146 13.45 14.38 -0.77
CA HIS A 146 14.74 13.82 -0.40
C HIS A 146 15.85 14.86 -0.52
N VAL A 147 16.61 15.02 0.56
CA VAL A 147 17.75 15.96 0.67
C VAL A 147 19.06 15.25 0.38
#